data_AF-A0A7C7TPJ1-F1
#
_entry.id   AF-A0A7C7TPJ1-F1
#
_cell.length_a   1.000
_cell.length_b   1.000
_cell.length_c   1.000
_cell.angle_alpha   90.00
_cell.angle_beta   90.00
_cell.angle_gamma   90.00
#
_symmetry.space_group_name_H-M   'P 1'
#
loop_
_entity.id
_entity.type
_entity.pdbx_description
1 polymer ?
#
loop_
_entity_poly.entity_id
_entity_poly.type
_entity_poly.pdbx_seq_one_letter_code
_entity_poly.pdbx_strand_id
1 'polypeptide(L)'
;MTGITRQLAEFAANLKPKDIPEEVVARTRLLILDITGIMVRARHDAESTPSMMGAIQRLGLNQGRYLVLGDPTGYASSAAALINGTLAHSLDFDDTHAAASLHSSALYKEGRASKAEVLRLTKKEKSQNSRWMLWADLMKRVFQEDVSCCVRCGGRMELRAVVIRPPATLKVLAGLVRSERGRDPPGEVTGWGSE
;
A
#
# COMPACT_ATOMS: atom_id res chain seq x y z
N MET A 1 -40.94 -4.00 12.33
CA MET A 1 -39.58 -4.01 11.71
C MET A 1 -38.81 -2.84 12.30
N THR A 2 -37.69 -3.08 13.00
CA THR A 2 -36.74 -1.99 13.33
C THR A 2 -36.14 -1.50 12.02
N GLY A 3 -36.08 -0.18 11.79
CA GLY A 3 -35.43 0.37 10.60
C GLY A 3 -33.94 0.00 10.55
N ILE A 4 -33.38 -0.14 9.34
CA ILE A 4 -31.97 -0.53 9.12
C ILE A 4 -31.01 0.35 9.94
N THR A 5 -31.25 1.66 10.00
CA THR A 5 -30.46 2.60 10.82
C THR A 5 -30.43 2.20 12.29
N ARG A 6 -31.57 1.77 12.85
CA ARG A 6 -31.67 1.33 14.24
C ARG A 6 -30.89 0.05 14.46
N GLN A 7 -31.01 -0.92 13.56
CA GLN A 7 -30.27 -2.19 13.64
C GLN A 7 -28.76 -1.96 13.63
N LEU A 8 -28.27 -1.10 12.74
CA LEU A 8 -26.84 -0.78 12.66
C LEU A 8 -26.36 -0.04 13.92
N ALA A 9 -27.15 0.91 14.43
CA ALA A 9 -26.82 1.63 15.65
C ALA A 9 -26.79 0.71 16.88
N GLU A 10 -27.76 -0.20 17.00
CA GLU A 10 -27.81 -1.19 18.08
C GLU A 10 -26.65 -2.18 18.00
N PHE A 11 -26.28 -2.64 16.80
CA PHE A 11 -25.09 -3.46 16.59
C PHE A 11 -23.82 -2.75 17.05
N ALA A 12 -23.58 -1.52 16.55
CA ALA A 12 -22.38 -0.76 16.87
C ALA A 12 -22.27 -0.41 18.37
N ALA A 13 -23.39 -0.09 19.02
CA ALA A 13 -23.43 0.26 20.43
C ALA A 13 -23.20 -0.95 21.36
N ASN A 14 -23.56 -2.17 20.93
CA ASN A 14 -23.51 -3.36 21.77
C ASN A 14 -22.35 -4.31 21.44
N LEU A 15 -21.60 -4.09 20.36
CA LEU A 15 -20.46 -4.91 19.96
C LEU A 15 -19.35 -4.87 21.04
N LYS A 16 -18.99 -6.04 21.58
CA LYS A 16 -17.87 -6.17 22.54
C LYS A 16 -16.68 -6.83 21.86
N PRO A 17 -15.43 -6.56 22.31
CA PRO A 17 -14.25 -7.19 21.72
C PRO A 17 -14.29 -8.73 21.69
N LYS A 18 -14.94 -9.36 22.68
CA LYS A 18 -15.11 -10.81 22.76
C LYS A 18 -16.08 -11.40 21.72
N ASP A 19 -16.92 -10.54 21.12
CA ASP A 19 -17.89 -10.94 20.10
C ASP A 19 -17.26 -10.94 18.70
N ILE A 20 -16.01 -10.44 18.57
CA ILE A 20 -15.28 -10.36 17.30
C ILE A 20 -14.57 -11.71 17.06
N PRO A 21 -14.78 -12.38 15.92
CA PRO A 21 -14.07 -13.61 15.58
C PRO A 21 -12.54 -13.41 15.61
N GLU A 22 -11.82 -14.41 16.12
CA GLU A 22 -10.36 -14.32 16.27
C GLU A 22 -9.64 -14.07 14.94
N GLU A 23 -10.13 -14.67 13.85
CA GLU A 23 -9.60 -14.45 12.50
C GLU A 23 -9.71 -12.99 12.04
N VAL A 24 -10.78 -12.29 12.42
CA VAL A 24 -10.99 -10.87 12.11
C VAL A 24 -9.98 -10.04 12.89
N VAL A 25 -9.80 -10.30 14.19
CA VAL A 25 -8.80 -9.61 15.01
C VAL A 25 -7.40 -9.81 14.46
N ALA A 26 -7.04 -11.05 14.10
CA ALA A 26 -5.75 -11.37 13.51
C ALA A 26 -5.53 -10.64 12.19
N ARG A 27 -6.54 -10.62 11.31
CA ARG A 27 -6.48 -9.91 10.02
C ARG A 27 -6.38 -8.40 10.20
N THR A 28 -7.17 -7.80 11.08
CA THR A 28 -7.13 -6.36 11.38
C THR A 28 -5.75 -5.92 11.86
N ARG A 29 -5.06 -6.71 12.69
CA ARG A 29 -3.69 -6.39 13.12
C ARG A 29 -2.70 -6.33 11.95
N LEU A 30 -2.83 -7.24 10.99
CA LEU A 30 -1.99 -7.23 9.78
C LEU A 30 -2.29 -6.00 8.92
N LEU A 31 -3.56 -5.65 8.74
CA LEU A 31 -3.98 -4.47 7.99
C LEU A 31 -3.50 -3.17 8.63
N ILE A 32 -3.56 -3.05 9.97
CA ILE A 32 -3.03 -1.90 10.70
C ILE A 32 -1.50 -1.78 10.51
N LEU A 33 -0.78 -2.89 10.56
CA LEU A 33 0.67 -2.90 10.33
C LEU A 33 1.01 -2.45 8.90
N ASP A 34 0.28 -2.98 7.92
CA ASP A 34 0.46 -2.69 6.50
C ASP A 34 0.22 -1.20 6.19
N ILE A 35 -0.93 -0.67 6.58
CA ILE A 35 -1.28 0.73 6.36
C ILE A 35 -0.33 1.69 7.07
N THR A 36 0.15 1.33 8.26
CA THR A 36 1.17 2.12 8.98
C THR A 36 2.46 2.23 8.16
N GLY A 37 2.92 1.13 7.56
CA GLY A 37 4.10 1.12 6.71
C GLY A 37 3.93 1.99 5.46
N ILE A 38 2.76 1.92 4.83
CA ILE A 38 2.41 2.74 3.65
C ILE A 38 2.39 4.22 4.01
N MET A 39 1.77 4.60 5.13
CA MET A 39 1.71 5.99 5.58
C MET A 39 3.10 6.57 5.83
N VAL A 40 4.00 5.82 6.48
CA VAL A 40 5.39 6.23 6.70
C VAL A 40 6.13 6.42 5.37
N ARG A 41 5.94 5.53 4.40
CA ARG A 41 6.52 5.67 3.04
C ARG A 41 5.93 6.88 2.31
N ALA A 42 4.61 7.02 2.29
CA ALA A 42 3.91 8.10 1.61
C ALA A 42 4.30 9.48 2.15
N ARG A 43 4.63 9.57 3.44
CA ARG A 43 5.12 10.81 4.07
C ARG A 43 6.39 11.35 3.40
N HIS A 44 7.19 10.49 2.76
CA HIS A 44 8.44 10.87 2.12
C HIS A 44 8.44 10.75 0.60
N ASP A 45 7.63 9.85 0.04
CA ASP A 45 7.72 9.46 -1.37
C ASP A 45 6.48 9.79 -2.22
N ALA A 46 5.35 10.18 -1.61
CA ALA A 46 4.16 10.55 -2.37
C ALA A 46 4.28 11.97 -2.95
N GLU A 47 3.95 12.12 -4.24
CA GLU A 47 4.02 13.39 -4.97
C GLU A 47 3.09 14.47 -4.40
N SER A 48 1.95 14.06 -3.83
CA SER A 48 0.96 14.95 -3.21
C SER A 48 1.43 15.54 -1.87
N THR A 49 2.35 14.87 -1.16
CA THR A 49 2.72 15.20 0.22
C THR A 49 3.28 16.62 0.36
N PRO A 50 4.24 17.12 -0.43
CA PRO A 50 4.77 18.47 -0.28
C PRO A 50 3.69 19.56 -0.38
N SER A 51 2.79 19.44 -1.35
CA SER A 51 1.69 20.38 -1.57
C SER A 51 0.69 20.38 -0.40
N MET A 52 0.31 19.19 0.07
CA MET A 52 -0.56 19.03 1.24
C MET A 52 0.06 19.66 2.49
N MET A 53 1.33 19.34 2.78
CA MET A 53 2.02 19.86 3.97
C MET A 53 2.19 21.38 3.90
N GLY A 54 2.45 21.95 2.71
CA GLY A 54 2.48 23.39 2.51
C GLY A 54 1.14 24.08 2.82
N ALA A 55 0.02 23.47 2.45
CA ALA A 55 -1.31 23.97 2.80
C ALA A 55 -1.57 23.92 4.32
N ILE A 56 -1.26 22.78 4.96
CA ILE A 56 -1.37 22.62 6.42
C ILE A 56 -0.55 23.68 7.17
N GLN A 57 0.66 23.97 6.71
CA GLN A 57 1.52 24.98 7.30
C GLN A 57 0.95 26.40 7.14
N ARG A 58 0.46 26.76 5.95
CA ARG A 58 -0.15 28.08 5.69
C ARG A 58 -1.41 28.32 6.52
N LEU A 59 -2.15 27.25 6.82
CA LEU A 59 -3.32 27.31 7.69
C LEU A 59 -2.95 27.32 9.19
N GLY A 60 -1.67 27.23 9.55
CA GLY A 60 -1.22 27.20 10.95
C GLY A 60 -1.63 25.93 11.69
N LEU A 61 -1.94 24.84 10.98
CA LEU A 61 -2.48 23.61 11.59
C LEU A 61 -1.39 22.63 12.05
N ASN A 62 -0.11 23.02 11.96
CA ASN A 62 1.06 22.26 12.41
C ASN A 62 1.47 22.59 13.86
N GLN A 63 0.53 23.06 14.68
CA GLN A 63 0.75 23.41 16.09
C GLN A 63 -0.27 22.73 17.01
N GLY A 64 -0.22 21.42 17.10
CA GLY A 64 -1.09 20.67 18.01
C GLY A 64 -0.43 19.46 18.65
N ARG A 65 -1.28 18.57 19.18
CA ARG A 65 -0.86 17.38 19.94
C ARG A 65 -1.19 16.07 19.25
N TYR A 66 -1.84 16.11 18.09
CA TYR A 66 -2.20 14.93 17.33
C TYR A 66 -1.07 14.54 16.38
N LEU A 67 -0.87 13.25 16.21
CA LEU A 67 0.31 12.72 15.55
C LEU A 67 -0.03 12.25 14.14
N VAL A 68 0.98 12.32 13.29
CA VAL A 68 0.99 11.76 11.94
C VAL A 68 2.07 10.70 11.89
N LEU A 69 1.77 9.54 11.32
CA LEU A 69 2.75 8.46 11.20
C LEU A 69 3.90 8.89 10.28
N GLY A 70 5.14 8.71 10.76
CA GLY A 70 6.33 9.14 10.04
C GLY A 70 6.67 10.64 10.17
N ASP A 71 5.96 11.40 11.02
CA ASP A 71 6.23 12.82 11.27
C ASP A 71 6.41 13.12 12.77
N PRO A 72 7.52 13.75 13.21
CA PRO A 72 7.71 14.13 14.61
C PRO A 72 6.88 15.35 15.04
N THR A 73 6.25 16.06 14.10
CA THR A 73 5.47 17.27 14.35
C THR A 73 4.09 16.95 14.92
N GLY A 74 3.59 17.82 15.80
CA GLY A 74 2.23 17.72 16.31
C GLY A 74 1.27 18.63 15.56
N TYR A 75 0.07 18.12 15.25
CA TYR A 75 -0.93 18.80 14.42
C TYR A 75 -2.24 19.05 15.17
N ALA A 76 -3.04 19.98 14.65
CA ALA A 76 -4.45 20.08 14.99
C ALA A 76 -5.19 18.77 14.63
N SER A 77 -6.29 18.45 15.31
CA SER A 77 -7.00 17.18 15.13
C SER A 77 -7.47 16.94 13.70
N SER A 78 -8.01 17.98 13.05
CA SER A 78 -8.48 17.91 11.66
C SER A 78 -7.32 17.71 10.68
N ALA A 79 -6.19 18.38 10.92
CA ALA A 79 -4.99 18.23 10.11
C ALA A 79 -4.38 16.84 10.24
N ALA A 80 -4.24 16.31 11.46
CA ALA A 80 -3.73 14.94 11.65
C ALA A 80 -4.61 13.91 10.94
N ALA A 81 -5.94 14.04 11.05
CA ALA A 81 -6.89 13.15 10.37
C ALA A 81 -6.77 13.24 8.84
N LEU A 82 -6.69 14.46 8.30
CA LEU A 82 -6.51 14.68 6.86
C LEU A 82 -5.20 14.09 6.37
N ILE A 83 -4.08 14.41 7.04
CA ILE A 83 -2.75 13.94 6.64
C ILE A 83 -2.71 12.41 6.71
N ASN A 84 -3.12 11.79 7.82
CA ASN A 84 -3.08 10.34 7.95
C ASN A 84 -3.94 9.64 6.88
N GLY A 85 -5.17 10.10 6.63
CA GLY A 85 -6.02 9.53 5.59
C GLY A 85 -5.44 9.71 4.19
N THR A 86 -4.86 10.87 3.88
CA THR A 86 -4.20 11.10 2.59
C THR A 86 -2.97 10.21 2.44
N LEU A 87 -2.10 10.11 3.45
CA LEU A 87 -0.90 9.28 3.41
C LEU A 87 -1.23 7.79 3.27
N ALA A 88 -2.33 7.34 3.88
CA ALA A 88 -2.78 5.96 3.80
C ALA A 88 -3.11 5.54 2.36
N HIS A 89 -3.56 6.46 1.51
CA HIS A 89 -4.03 6.15 0.15
C HIS A 89 -3.17 6.78 -0.98
N SER A 90 -2.20 7.62 -0.66
CA SER A 90 -1.46 8.40 -1.69
C SER A 90 -0.57 7.57 -2.62
N LEU A 91 -0.26 6.32 -2.26
CA LEU A 91 0.61 5.43 -3.03
C LEU A 91 -0.14 4.28 -3.71
N ASP A 92 -1.45 4.16 -3.49
CA ASP A 92 -2.28 3.06 -4.01
C ASP A 92 -1.72 1.67 -3.66
N PHE A 93 -1.20 1.55 -2.43
CA PHE A 93 -0.66 0.29 -1.87
C PHE A 93 -1.48 -0.24 -0.71
N ASP A 94 -2.50 0.48 -0.29
CA ASP A 94 -3.42 0.09 0.76
C ASP A 94 -4.35 -1.04 0.32
N ASP A 95 -4.97 -1.68 1.32
CA ASP A 95 -5.81 -2.84 1.09
C ASP A 95 -7.01 -2.53 0.19
N THR A 96 -7.41 -3.51 -0.63
CA THR A 96 -8.64 -3.42 -1.42
C THR A 96 -9.61 -4.51 -0.97
N HIS A 97 -10.83 -4.11 -0.61
CA HIS A 97 -11.94 -5.04 -0.42
C HIS A 97 -12.75 -5.16 -1.71
N ALA A 98 -12.40 -6.14 -2.57
CA ALA A 98 -12.91 -6.28 -3.93
C ALA A 98 -14.44 -6.26 -4.03
N ALA A 99 -15.14 -7.05 -3.20
CA ALA A 99 -16.60 -7.15 -3.23
C ALA A 99 -17.31 -5.83 -2.91
N ALA A 100 -16.64 -4.93 -2.20
CA ALA A 100 -17.18 -3.61 -1.85
C ALA A 100 -16.50 -2.47 -2.64
N SER A 101 -15.52 -2.81 -3.50
CA SER A 101 -14.75 -1.86 -4.32
C SER A 101 -14.24 -0.66 -3.53
N LEU A 102 -13.68 -0.91 -2.33
CA LEU A 102 -13.23 0.14 -1.41
C LEU A 102 -11.92 -0.22 -0.71
N HIS A 103 -11.19 0.81 -0.28
CA HIS A 103 -9.98 0.68 0.53
C HIS A 103 -10.30 0.91 2.02
N SER A 104 -10.40 -0.18 2.79
CA SER A 104 -11.01 -0.14 4.12
C SER A 104 -10.07 0.44 5.17
N SER A 105 -8.78 0.12 5.06
CA SER A 105 -7.76 0.54 6.04
C SER A 105 -7.36 2.00 5.88
N ALA A 106 -7.56 2.62 4.70
CA ALA A 106 -7.32 4.05 4.50
C ALA A 106 -8.24 4.95 5.35
N LEU A 107 -9.33 4.40 5.86
CA LEU A 107 -10.24 5.07 6.79
C LEU A 107 -9.81 4.94 8.26
N TYR A 108 -8.66 4.31 8.53
CA TYR A 108 -8.15 4.12 9.89
C TYR A 108 -7.92 5.47 10.56
N LYS A 109 -8.67 5.69 11.64
CA LYS A 109 -8.52 6.85 12.50
C LYS A 109 -7.81 6.43 13.77
N GLU A 110 -6.61 6.98 13.97
CA GLU A 110 -5.91 6.78 15.23
C GLU A 110 -6.70 7.44 16.37
N GLY A 111 -6.86 6.70 17.48
CA GLY A 111 -7.35 7.26 18.74
C GLY A 111 -6.38 8.32 19.26
N ARG A 112 -6.74 9.07 20.33
CA ARG A 112 -5.82 10.03 20.96
C ARG A 112 -4.56 9.31 21.46
N ALA A 113 -3.53 9.18 20.61
CA ALA A 113 -2.22 8.78 21.06
C ALA A 113 -1.58 10.00 21.73
N SER A 114 -1.31 9.92 23.02
CA SER A 114 -0.53 10.95 23.70
C SER A 114 0.90 10.95 23.11
N LYS A 115 1.58 12.11 23.11
CA LYS A 115 2.98 12.25 22.62
C LYS A 115 3.95 11.24 23.28
N ALA A 116 3.57 10.66 24.42
CA ALA A 116 4.33 9.66 25.15
C ALA A 116 4.07 8.21 24.70
N GLU A 117 2.94 7.90 24.04
CA GLU A 117 2.56 6.52 23.67
C GLU A 117 3.17 6.04 22.36
N VAL A 118 3.45 6.94 21.42
CA VAL A 118 3.99 6.56 20.10
C VAL A 118 5.48 6.19 20.16
N LEU A 119 6.15 6.44 21.29
CA LEU A 119 7.57 6.17 21.47
C LEU A 119 7.83 4.99 22.42
N ARG A 120 7.31 3.79 22.12
CA ARG A 120 7.75 2.56 22.83
C ARG A 120 7.51 1.22 22.12
N LEU A 121 7.62 1.17 20.79
CA LEU A 121 7.66 -0.12 20.07
C LEU A 121 9.08 -0.66 19.80
N THR A 122 10.12 -0.01 20.31
CA THR A 122 11.50 -0.52 20.26
C THR A 122 11.85 -1.33 21.50
N LYS A 123 11.21 -2.49 21.68
CA LYS A 123 11.88 -3.62 22.33
C LYS A 123 11.91 -4.80 21.38
N LYS A 124 13.15 -5.13 21.03
CA LYS A 124 13.57 -6.11 20.05
C LYS A 124 13.24 -7.52 20.56
N GLU A 125 12.08 -8.06 20.20
CA GLU A 125 11.98 -9.52 20.08
C GLU A 125 12.61 -9.90 18.75
N LYS A 126 13.86 -10.36 18.81
CA LYS A 126 14.45 -11.12 17.71
C LYS A 126 13.69 -12.46 17.62
N SER A 127 12.58 -12.46 16.91
CA SER A 127 11.99 -13.72 16.43
C SER A 127 12.99 -14.35 15.46
N GLN A 128 13.50 -15.53 15.81
CA GLN A 128 14.34 -16.37 14.94
C GLN A 128 13.59 -16.93 13.71
N ASN A 129 12.33 -16.53 13.48
CA ASN A 129 11.46 -16.97 12.39
C ASN A 129 10.97 -15.79 11.52
N SER A 130 11.87 -14.90 11.14
CA SER A 130 11.56 -13.85 10.16
C SER A 130 11.40 -14.47 8.76
N ARG A 131 10.20 -15.01 8.50
CA ARG A 131 9.79 -15.51 7.18
C ARG A 131 9.26 -14.34 6.36
N TRP A 132 10.16 -13.53 5.82
CA TRP A 132 9.79 -12.57 4.78
C TRP A 132 9.11 -13.32 3.64
N MET A 133 7.90 -12.89 3.29
CA MET A 133 7.10 -13.43 2.19
C MET A 133 7.19 -12.44 1.02
N LEU A 134 7.35 -12.94 -0.20
CA LEU A 134 7.32 -12.07 -1.37
C LEU A 134 5.92 -11.46 -1.51
N TRP A 135 5.84 -10.20 -1.90
CA TRP A 135 4.55 -9.52 -2.07
C TRP A 135 3.60 -10.28 -3.00
N ALA A 136 4.13 -10.85 -4.09
CA ALA A 136 3.38 -11.70 -5.00
C ALA A 136 2.76 -12.94 -4.31
N ASP A 137 3.49 -13.55 -3.38
CA ASP A 137 2.99 -14.70 -2.62
C ASP A 137 1.88 -14.28 -1.63
N LEU A 138 1.97 -13.07 -1.09
CA LEU A 138 0.91 -12.50 -0.26
C LEU A 138 -0.34 -12.21 -1.11
N MET A 139 -0.18 -11.62 -2.28
CA MET A 139 -1.28 -11.33 -3.20
C MET A 139 -2.05 -12.60 -3.57
N LYS A 140 -1.33 -13.67 -3.93
CA LYS A 140 -1.91 -14.98 -4.23
C LYS A 140 -2.64 -15.58 -3.02
N ARG A 141 -2.07 -15.43 -1.83
CA ARG A 141 -2.64 -16.02 -0.60
C ARG A 141 -3.87 -15.30 -0.09
N VAL A 142 -3.91 -13.97 -0.23
CA VAL A 142 -4.95 -13.11 0.35
C VAL A 142 -6.08 -12.88 -0.65
N PHE A 143 -5.74 -12.61 -1.90
CA PHE A 143 -6.71 -12.19 -2.93
C PHE A 143 -7.01 -13.30 -3.94
N GLN A 144 -6.36 -14.46 -3.82
CA GLN A 144 -6.39 -15.55 -4.82
C GLN A 144 -5.87 -15.14 -6.20
N GLU A 145 -5.20 -13.98 -6.28
CA GLU A 145 -4.63 -13.44 -7.52
C GLU A 145 -3.15 -13.83 -7.64
N ASP A 146 -2.85 -14.74 -8.57
CA ASP A 146 -1.47 -15.15 -8.84
C ASP A 146 -0.82 -14.20 -9.86
N VAL A 147 -0.31 -13.08 -9.37
CA VAL A 147 0.45 -12.10 -10.18
C VAL A 147 1.77 -12.66 -10.72
N SER A 148 2.18 -13.87 -10.29
CA SER A 148 3.32 -14.60 -10.85
C SER A 148 2.91 -15.53 -11.99
N CYS A 149 1.64 -15.55 -12.41
CA CYS A 149 1.14 -16.33 -13.54
C CYS A 149 0.78 -15.41 -14.71
N CYS A 150 1.29 -15.71 -15.90
CA CYS A 150 0.98 -14.95 -17.10
C CYS A 150 -0.46 -15.22 -17.55
N VAL A 151 -1.29 -14.18 -17.58
CA VAL A 151 -2.70 -14.25 -18.02
C VAL A 151 -2.90 -14.72 -19.46
N ARG A 152 -1.85 -14.73 -20.29
CA ARG A 152 -1.93 -15.14 -21.71
C ARG A 152 -1.56 -16.60 -21.94
N CYS A 153 -0.57 -17.13 -21.23
CA CYS A 153 -0.05 -18.48 -21.48
C CYS A 153 -0.07 -19.40 -20.24
N GLY A 154 -0.45 -18.90 -19.07
CA GLY A 154 -0.42 -19.65 -17.81
C GLY A 154 0.99 -19.96 -17.28
N GLY A 155 2.03 -19.46 -17.95
CA GLY A 155 3.43 -19.65 -17.55
C GLY A 155 3.81 -18.80 -16.34
N ARG A 156 4.77 -19.28 -15.54
CA ARG A 156 5.26 -18.54 -14.36
C ARG A 156 6.16 -17.38 -14.79
N MET A 157 5.84 -16.18 -14.32
CA MET A 157 6.58 -14.95 -14.58
C MET A 157 7.75 -14.83 -13.60
N GLU A 158 8.92 -14.48 -14.13
CA GLU A 158 10.14 -14.27 -13.36
C GLU A 158 10.45 -12.77 -13.29
N LEU A 159 10.64 -12.23 -12.08
CA LEU A 159 11.03 -10.84 -11.89
C LEU A 159 12.48 -10.64 -12.33
N ARG A 160 12.69 -10.10 -13.53
CA ARG A 160 14.04 -9.88 -14.09
C ARG A 160 14.71 -8.60 -13.60
N ALA A 161 13.94 -7.56 -13.31
CA ALA A 161 14.45 -6.29 -12.81
C ALA A 161 13.36 -5.50 -12.07
N VAL A 162 13.75 -4.71 -11.07
CA VAL A 162 12.89 -3.73 -10.41
C VAL A 162 13.48 -2.35 -10.67
N VAL A 163 12.65 -1.43 -11.18
CA VAL A 163 13.08 -0.07 -11.50
C VAL A 163 12.70 0.85 -10.35
N ILE A 164 13.69 1.21 -9.54
CA ILE A 164 13.44 1.92 -8.27
C ILE A 164 13.68 3.44 -8.41
N ARG A 165 14.22 3.94 -9.54
CA ARG A 165 14.47 5.39 -9.78
C ARG A 165 14.39 5.81 -11.27
N PRO A 166 14.05 7.10 -11.56
CA PRO A 166 13.75 7.60 -12.92
C PRO A 166 14.80 7.32 -14.02
N PRO A 167 16.13 7.40 -13.79
CA PRO A 167 17.11 7.18 -14.86
C PRO A 167 17.15 5.71 -15.34
N ALA A 168 16.77 4.77 -14.48
CA ALA A 168 16.72 3.34 -14.82
C ALA A 168 15.48 3.01 -15.65
N THR A 169 14.35 3.68 -15.40
CA THR A 169 13.10 3.51 -16.18
C THR A 169 13.32 3.81 -17.64
N LEU A 170 13.97 4.94 -17.95
CA LEU A 170 14.24 5.33 -19.33
C LEU A 170 15.18 4.37 -20.05
N LYS A 171 16.18 3.81 -19.35
CA LYS A 171 17.10 2.80 -19.93
C LYS A 171 16.41 1.47 -20.22
N VAL A 172 15.53 1.02 -19.32
CA VAL A 172 14.74 -0.21 -19.51
C VAL A 172 13.73 -0.03 -20.65
N LEU A 173 12.98 1.08 -20.65
CA LEU A 173 12.04 1.39 -21.74
C LEU A 173 12.76 1.51 -23.10
N ALA A 174 13.92 2.18 -23.15
CA ALA A 174 14.73 2.24 -24.38
C ALA A 174 15.25 0.86 -24.82
N GLY A 175 15.55 -0.04 -23.86
CA GLY A 175 15.91 -1.43 -24.14
C GLY A 175 14.76 -2.23 -24.72
N LEU A 176 13.55 -2.06 -24.18
CA LEU A 176 12.34 -2.74 -24.63
C LEU A 176 11.93 -2.27 -26.04
N VAL A 177 11.97 -0.96 -26.31
CA VAL A 177 11.71 -0.40 -27.64
C VAL A 177 12.72 -0.91 -28.68
N ARG A 178 13.99 -1.12 -28.30
CA ARG A 178 14.98 -1.76 -29.18
C ARG A 178 14.68 -3.24 -29.42
N SER A 179 14.20 -3.96 -28.41
CA SER A 179 13.82 -5.37 -28.55
C SER A 179 12.55 -5.58 -29.40
N GLU A 180 11.64 -4.60 -29.43
CA GLU A 180 10.48 -4.62 -30.33
C GLU A 180 10.86 -4.34 -31.80
N ARG A 181 11.97 -3.63 -32.04
CA ARG A 181 12.47 -3.32 -33.39
C ARG A 181 13.42 -4.39 -33.97
N GLY A 182 13.59 -5.53 -33.30
CA GLY A 182 14.62 -6.52 -33.65
C GLY A 182 14.20 -7.98 -33.50
N ARG A 183 13.35 -8.45 -34.42
CA ARG A 183 13.44 -9.78 -35.03
C ARG A 183 12.98 -9.64 -36.48
N ASP A 184 13.92 -9.42 -37.38
CA ASP A 184 13.66 -9.74 -38.79
C ASP A 184 13.43 -11.26 -38.90
N PRO A 185 12.44 -11.71 -39.67
CA PRO A 185 12.26 -13.14 -39.92
C PRO A 185 13.52 -13.70 -40.58
N PRO A 186 13.94 -14.94 -40.27
CA PRO A 186 15.09 -15.55 -40.92
C PRO A 186 14.83 -15.59 -42.43
N GLY A 187 15.74 -14.97 -43.19
CA GLY A 187 15.61 -14.79 -44.64
C GLY A 187 15.48 -16.12 -45.38
N GLU A 188 14.65 -16.12 -46.42
CA GLU A 188 14.67 -17.16 -47.44
C GLU A 188 16.06 -17.26 -48.03
N VAL A 189 16.66 -18.44 -47.91
CA VAL A 189 17.86 -18.80 -48.65
C VAL A 189 17.45 -19.01 -50.10
N THR A 190 17.54 -17.96 -50.91
CA THR A 190 17.63 -18.11 -52.37
C THR A 190 19.10 -18.02 -52.76
N GLY A 191 19.58 -19.11 -53.37
CA GLY A 191 20.98 -19.32 -53.69
C GLY A 191 21.53 -18.28 -54.66
N TRP A 192 22.76 -17.87 -54.42
CA TRP A 192 23.57 -17.14 -55.39
C TRP A 192 24.17 -18.11 -56.40
N GLY A 193 23.96 -17.82 -57.68
CA GLY A 193 24.61 -18.53 -58.78
C GLY A 193 24.32 -17.85 -60.11
N SER A 194 25.01 -16.76 -60.43
CA SER A 194 25.57 -16.48 -61.76
C SER A 194 26.49 -15.25 -61.73
N GLU A 195 27.68 -15.46 -62.28
CA GLU A 195 28.74 -14.52 -62.70
C GLU A 195 29.69 -13.94 -61.64
#